data_AF-A0A1A6FX78-F1
#
_entry.id   AF-A0A1A6FX78-F1
#
_cell.length_a   1.000
_cell.length_b   1.000
_cell.length_c   1.000
_cell.angle_alpha   90.00
_cell.angle_beta   90.00
_cell.angle_gamma   90.00
#
_symmetry.space_group_name_H-M   'P 1'
#
loop_
_entity.id
_entity.type
_entity.pdbx_description
1 polymer ?
#
loop_
_entity_poly.entity_id
_entity_poly.type
_entity_poly.pdbx_seq_one_letter_code
_entity_poly.pdbx_strand_id
1 'polypeptide(L)' 'ELHLGENQIEVLGVEHLQHLQAILVLDLRGNKLRFVPEEMALLQSLERLDLSNNDISRYA' A
#
# COMPACT_ATOMS: atom_id res chain seq x y z
N GLU A 1 1.14 -12.85 -1.48
CA GLU A 1 0.55 -11.78 -2.32
C GLU A 1 -0.73 -11.30 -1.66
N LEU A 2 -1.10 -10.03 -1.82
CA LEU A 2 -2.33 -9.45 -1.29
C LEU A 2 -2.94 -8.52 -2.34
N HIS A 3 -4.19 -8.80 -2.71
CA HIS A 3 -4.93 -8.02 -3.70
C HIS A 3 -6.11 -7.31 -3.03
N LEU A 4 -5.98 -6.00 -2.91
CA LEU A 4 -6.95 -5.09 -2.31
C LEU A 4 -7.39 -4.02 -3.30
N GLY A 5 -7.24 -4.29 -4.60
CA GLY A 5 -7.67 -3.36 -5.64
C GLY A 5 -9.19 -3.11 -5.63
N GLU A 6 -9.59 -1.94 -6.12
CA GLU A 6 -10.99 -1.50 -6.24
C GLU A 6 -11.74 -1.47 -4.89
N ASN A 7 -11.09 -0.94 -3.86
CA ASN A 7 -11.67 -0.76 -2.52
C ASN A 7 -11.73 0.74 -2.14
N GLN A 8 -11.96 1.01 -0.85
CA GLN A 8 -12.09 2.38 -0.32
C GLN A 8 -11.03 2.67 0.75
N ILE A 9 -9.83 2.10 0.61
CA ILE A 9 -8.74 2.28 1.56
C ILE A 9 -8.21 3.72 1.42
N GLU A 10 -8.31 4.50 2.48
CA GLU A 10 -7.86 5.89 2.53
C GLU A 10 -6.50 6.05 3.22
N VAL A 11 -6.20 5.17 4.17
CA VAL A 11 -5.00 5.23 5.01
C VAL A 11 -4.40 3.84 5.16
N LEU A 12 -3.08 3.77 5.10
CA LEU A 12 -2.29 2.62 5.52
C LEU A 12 -1.33 3.08 6.61
N GLY A 13 -1.18 2.24 7.64
CA GLY A 13 -0.40 2.52 8.83
C GLY A 13 0.43 1.31 9.25
N VAL A 14 1.29 1.51 10.24
CA VAL A 14 2.21 0.47 10.76
C VAL A 14 1.49 -0.83 11.11
N GLU A 15 0.30 -0.73 11.70
CA GLU A 15 -0.51 -1.85 12.15
C GLU A 15 -0.97 -2.75 11.00
N HIS A 16 -1.11 -2.19 9.79
CA HIS A 16 -1.51 -2.91 8.58
C HIS A 16 -0.33 -3.61 7.90
N LEU A 17 0.88 -3.04 8.04
CA LEU A 17 2.06 -3.42 7.24
C LEU A 17 3.06 -4.27 8.03
N GLN A 18 3.13 -4.14 9.35
CA GLN A 18 4.15 -4.78 10.20
C GLN A 18 4.20 -6.32 10.09
N HIS A 19 3.08 -6.96 9.72
CA HIS A 19 2.97 -8.41 9.60
C HIS A 19 3.18 -8.93 8.18
N LEU A 20 3.38 -8.04 7.20
CA LEU A 20 3.48 -8.39 5.78
C LEU A 20 4.94 -8.47 5.30
N GLN A 21 5.91 -8.75 6.18
CA GLN A 21 7.35 -8.72 5.86
C GLN A 21 7.76 -9.67 4.71
N ALA A 22 7.03 -10.77 4.52
CA ALA A 22 7.26 -11.76 3.47
C ALA A 22 6.37 -11.56 2.22
N ILE A 23 5.63 -10.45 2.12
CA ILE A 23 4.76 -10.21 0.98
C ILE A 23 5.58 -9.87 -0.26
N LEU A 24 5.27 -10.54 -1.38
CA LEU A 24 5.94 -10.29 -2.67
C LEU A 24 5.16 -9.31 -3.55
N VAL A 25 3.83 -9.37 -3.51
CA VAL A 25 2.94 -8.53 -4.32
C VAL A 25 1.87 -7.89 -3.45
N LEU A 26 1.72 -6.58 -3.55
CA LEU A 26 0.67 -5.78 -2.93
C LEU A 26 -0.03 -4.94 -4.00
N ASP A 27 -1.29 -5.27 -4.29
CA ASP A 27 -2.14 -4.53 -5.21
C ASP A 27 -3.15 -3.70 -4.41
N LEU A 28 -3.03 -2.38 -4.52
CA LEU A 28 -3.89 -1.37 -3.91
C LEU A 28 -4.50 -0.45 -4.97
N ARG A 29 -4.54 -0.89 -6.24
CA ARG A 29 -5.10 -0.09 -7.33
C ARG A 29 -6.53 0.33 -7.05
N GLY A 30 -6.94 1.54 -7.44
CA GLY A 30 -8.36 1.92 -7.37
C GLY A 30 -8.86 2.06 -5.93
N ASN A 31 -8.01 2.59 -5.05
CA ASN A 31 -8.35 2.97 -3.68
C ASN A 31 -8.35 4.51 -3.55
N LYS A 32 -8.38 5.02 -2.31
CA LYS A 32 -8.47 6.45 -1.99
C LYS A 32 -7.25 6.93 -1.20
N LEU A 33 -6.10 6.26 -1.35
CA LEU A 33 -4.88 6.60 -0.63
C LEU A 33 -4.41 7.99 -1.03
N ARG A 34 -4.16 8.86 -0.04
CA ARG A 34 -3.68 10.24 -0.26
C ARG A 34 -2.17 10.39 -0.18
N PHE A 35 -1.53 9.47 0.53
CA PHE A 35 -0.09 9.43 0.74
C PHE A 35 0.36 7.97 0.84
N VAL A 36 1.66 7.76 0.62
CA VAL A 36 2.30 6.46 0.84
C VAL A 36 3.03 6.54 2.19
N PRO A 37 2.66 5.71 3.18
CA PRO A 37 3.30 5.76 4.50
C PRO A 37 4.76 5.32 4.43
N GLU A 38 5.64 5.89 5.27
CA GLU A 38 7.05 5.50 5.34
C GLU A 38 7.21 4.03 5.75
N GLU A 39 6.23 3.50 6.48
CA GLU A 39 6.11 2.11 6.90
C GLU A 39 6.02 1.12 5.73
N MET A 40 5.82 1.57 4.50
CA MET A 40 6.01 0.73 3.31
C MET A 40 7.42 0.13 3.24
N ALA A 41 8.41 0.77 3.88
CA ALA A 41 9.78 0.24 4.02
C ALA A 41 9.87 -1.06 4.84
N LEU A 42 8.83 -1.41 5.62
CA LEU A 42 8.77 -2.68 6.37
C LEU A 42 8.56 -3.89 5.44
N LEU A 43 8.06 -3.68 4.22
CA LEU A 43 7.76 -4.74 3.27
C LEU A 43 9.03 -5.15 2.50
N GLN A 44 10.01 -5.71 3.21
CA GLN A 44 11.35 -5.98 2.68
C GLN A 44 11.38 -6.98 1.51
N SER A 45 10.40 -7.88 1.44
CA SER A 45 10.30 -8.87 0.36
C SER A 45 9.46 -8.39 -0.81
N LEU A 46 8.95 -7.16 -0.80
CA LEU A 46 8.01 -6.68 -1.82
C LEU A 46 8.71 -6.50 -3.17
N GLU A 47 8.25 -7.25 -4.16
CA GLU A 47 8.72 -7.19 -5.53
C GLU A 47 7.82 -6.34 -6.42
N ARG A 48 6.52 -6.29 -6.11
CA ARG A 48 5.53 -5.52 -6.88
C ARG A 48 4.54 -4.79 -5.99
N LEU A 49 4.43 -3.49 -6.24
CA LEU A 49 3.45 -2.60 -5.62
C LEU A 49 2.63 -1.91 -6.72
N ASP A 50 1.31 -2.02 -6.67
CA ASP A 50 0.41 -1.26 -7.53
C ASP A 50 -0.40 -0.26 -6.69
N LEU A 51 -0.20 1.03 -6.95
CA LEU A 51 -0.91 2.15 -6.32
C LEU A 51 -1.67 2.98 -7.35
N SER A 52 -1.82 2.49 -8.59
CA SER A 52 -2.51 3.23 -9.65
C SER A 52 -3.97 3.53 -9.27
N ASN A 53 -4.54 4.61 -9.82
CA ASN A 53 -5.90 5.05 -9.51
C ASN A 53 -6.13 5.28 -8.00
N ASN A 54 -5.18 5.90 -7.31
CA ASN A 54 -5.35 6.47 -5.97
C ASN A 54 -5.18 7.99 -6.04
N ASP A 55 -5.57 8.69 -4.97
CA ASP A 55 -5.47 10.14 -4.82
C ASP A 55 -4.11 10.58 -4.26
N ILE A 56 -3.02 9.89 -4.63
CA ILE A 56 -1.70 10.11 -4.04
C ILE A 56 -1.16 11.46 -4.50
N SER A 57 -1.18 12.44 -3.61
CA SER A 57 -0.55 13.74 -3.80
C SER A 57 0.85 13.76 -3.20
N ARG A 58 1.77 14.50 -3.83
CA ARG A 58 3.19 14.57 -3.45
C ARG A 58 3.47 15.25 -2.09
N TYR A 59 2.42 15.61 -1.34
CA TYR A 59 2.51 16.33 -0.09
C TYR A 59 1.53 15.71 0.92
N ALA A 60 2.09 15.24 2.03
CA ALA A 60 1.38 14.95 3.28
C ALA A 60 1.57 16.14 4.23
#